data_AF-A0A251R3L2-F1
#
_entry.id   AF-A0A251R3L2-F1
#
_cell.length_a   1.000
_cell.length_b   1.000
_cell.length_c   1.000
_cell.angle_alpha   90.00
_cell.angle_beta   90.00
_cell.angle_gamma   90.00
#
_symmetry.space_group_name_H-M   'P 1'
#
loop_
_entity.id
_entity.type
_entity.pdbx_description
1 polymer ?
#
loop_
_entity_poly.entity_id
_entity_poly.type
_entity_poly.pdbx_seq_one_letter_code
_entity_poly.pdbx_strand_id
1 'polypeptide(L)'
;MESYLPVFKEKNPQLEVVTELIRGQHPHLKGLYKNKSERVVCVKNMDPEEVLQYATRLRNSLGRKVVKLKTRHVTKHPSVQGTWTTDVKF
;
A
#
# COMPACT_ATOMS: atom_id res chain seq x y z
N MET A 1 13.81 -0.78 -17.76
CA MET A 1 12.43 -0.25 -17.72
C MET A 1 11.54 -0.91 -18.77
N GLU A 2 12.06 -1.11 -19.97
CA GLU A 2 11.33 -1.63 -21.14
C GLU A 2 10.80 -3.07 -20.99
N SER A 3 11.45 -3.92 -20.21
CA SER A 3 11.03 -5.31 -20.02
C SER A 3 9.86 -5.49 -19.03
N TYR A 4 9.97 -4.90 -17.84
CA TYR A 4 9.02 -5.18 -16.74
C TYR A 4 7.80 -4.25 -16.73
N LEU A 5 7.92 -3.01 -17.20
CA LEU A 5 6.85 -2.01 -17.10
C LEU A 5 5.61 -2.36 -17.95
N PRO A 6 5.73 -2.80 -19.21
CA PRO A 6 4.56 -3.18 -20.02
C PRO A 6 3.78 -4.33 -19.38
N VAL A 7 4.48 -5.37 -18.96
CA VAL A 7 3.90 -6.54 -18.27
C VAL A 7 3.22 -6.13 -16.96
N PHE A 8 3.82 -5.19 -16.22
CA PHE A 8 3.22 -4.67 -14.98
C PHE A 8 1.91 -3.92 -15.24
N LYS A 9 1.84 -3.10 -16.31
CA LYS A 9 0.62 -2.39 -16.72
C LYS A 9 -0.48 -3.36 -17.15
N GLU A 10 -0.13 -4.33 -18.01
CA GLU A 10 -1.07 -5.33 -18.52
C GLU A 10 -1.71 -6.15 -17.38
N LYS A 11 -0.91 -6.57 -16.39
CA LYS A 11 -1.40 -7.30 -15.21
C LYS A 11 -2.22 -6.45 -14.25
N ASN A 12 -2.19 -5.13 -14.37
CA ASN A 12 -2.87 -4.21 -13.46
C ASN A 12 -3.64 -3.11 -14.21
N PRO A 13 -4.68 -3.47 -14.99
CA PRO A 13 -5.46 -2.51 -15.78
C PRO A 13 -6.17 -1.45 -14.92
N GLN A 14 -6.37 -1.71 -13.62
CA GLN A 14 -6.96 -0.77 -12.68
C GLN A 14 -6.02 0.38 -12.26
N LEU A 15 -4.73 0.31 -12.62
CA LEU A 15 -3.75 1.33 -12.26
C LEU A 15 -3.46 2.26 -13.44
N GLU A 16 -3.43 3.55 -13.15
CA GLU A 16 -2.82 4.53 -14.02
C GLU A 16 -1.32 4.59 -13.73
N VAL A 17 -0.50 4.27 -14.73
CA VAL A 17 0.95 4.23 -14.61
C VAL A 17 1.57 5.25 -15.56
N VAL A 18 1.98 6.37 -15.00
CA VAL A 18 2.61 7.50 -15.70
C VAL A 18 4.13 7.46 -15.48
N THR A 19 4.88 7.76 -16.53
CA THR A 19 6.35 7.84 -16.49
C THR A 19 6.79 9.24 -16.85
N GLU A 20 7.50 9.90 -15.93
CA GLU A 20 8.03 11.25 -16.13
C GLU A 20 9.55 11.23 -16.00
N LEU A 21 10.24 11.96 -16.89
CA LEU A 21 11.68 12.14 -16.83
C LEU A 21 12.01 13.44 -16.11
N ILE A 22 12.56 13.34 -14.90
CA ILE A 22 12.99 14.48 -14.10
C ILE A 22 14.53 14.53 -14.13
N ARG A 23 15.08 15.60 -14.71
CA ARG A 23 16.54 15.78 -14.82
C ARG A 23 17.14 16.25 -13.49
N GLY A 24 18.35 15.77 -13.18
CA GLY A 24 19.12 16.22 -12.00
C GLY A 24 18.62 15.70 -10.66
N GLN A 25 17.71 14.72 -10.64
CA GLN A 25 17.14 14.14 -9.42
C GLN A 25 17.39 12.63 -9.38
N HIS A 26 17.46 12.07 -8.17
CA HIS A 26 17.49 10.62 -8.02
C HIS A 26 16.14 10.00 -8.44
N PRO A 27 16.16 8.83 -9.09
CA PRO A 27 14.94 8.16 -9.51
C PRO A 27 14.13 7.71 -8.29
N HIS A 28 12.82 7.85 -8.38
CA HIS A 28 11.88 7.44 -7.34
C HIS A 28 10.58 6.93 -7.95
N LEU A 29 9.88 6.10 -7.19
CA LEU A 29 8.51 5.69 -7.47
C LEU A 29 7.57 6.48 -6.57
N LYS A 30 6.45 6.94 -7.14
CA LYS A 30 5.41 7.69 -6.44
C LYS A 30 4.07 6.97 -6.60
N GLY A 31 3.49 6.55 -5.47
CA GLY A 31 2.17 5.96 -5.39
C GLY A 31 1.14 7.00 -4.93
N LEU A 32 0.13 7.25 -5.75
CA LEU A 32 -1.03 8.07 -5.41
C LEU A 32 -2.22 7.17 -5.10
N TYR A 33 -2.89 7.41 -3.98
CA TYR A 33 -3.97 6.54 -3.50
C TYR A 33 -5.30 7.29 -3.46
N LYS A 34 -6.41 6.54 -3.55
CA LYS A 34 -7.78 7.10 -3.51
C LYS A 34 -8.08 7.93 -2.26
N ASN A 35 -7.42 7.64 -1.15
CA ASN A 35 -7.53 8.42 0.09
C ASN A 35 -6.72 9.73 0.07
N LYS A 36 -6.24 10.18 -1.10
CA LYS A 36 -5.42 11.38 -1.32
C LYS A 36 -4.04 11.33 -0.65
N SER A 37 -3.64 10.16 -0.15
CA SER A 37 -2.28 9.97 0.35
C SER A 37 -1.29 9.77 -0.78
N GLU A 38 -0.04 10.07 -0.48
CA GLU A 38 1.09 9.84 -1.35
C GLU A 38 2.13 8.98 -0.61
N ARG A 39 2.77 8.07 -1.33
CA ARG A 39 3.98 7.39 -0.87
C ARG A 39 5.06 7.47 -1.91
N VAL A 40 6.25 7.88 -1.48
CA VAL A 40 7.44 7.97 -2.33
C VAL A 40 8.48 6.96 -1.86
N VAL A 41 9.10 6.27 -2.80
CA VAL A 41 10.20 5.33 -2.56
C VAL A 41 11.34 5.69 -3.51
N CYS A 42 12.51 6.04 -2.98
CA CYS A 42 13.70 6.23 -3.80
C CYS A 42 14.20 4.89 -4.31
N VAL A 43 14.57 4.83 -5.60
CA VAL A 43 15.05 3.61 -6.26
C VAL A 43 16.45 3.81 -6.87
N LYS A 44 17.23 4.74 -6.31
CA LYS A 44 18.60 4.99 -6.71
C LYS A 44 19.45 3.72 -6.52
N ASN A 45 20.24 3.36 -7.53
CA ASN A 45 21.19 2.26 -7.50
C ASN A 45 20.57 0.89 -7.15
N MET A 46 19.28 0.69 -7.40
CA MET A 46 18.59 -0.59 -7.22
C MET A 46 18.55 -1.37 -8.53
N ASP A 47 18.52 -2.69 -8.41
CA ASP A 47 18.37 -3.56 -9.57
C ASP A 47 16.92 -3.56 -10.10
N PRO A 48 16.69 -3.85 -11.40
CA PRO A 48 15.36 -3.82 -11.99
C PRO A 48 14.33 -4.70 -11.28
N GLU A 49 14.77 -5.85 -10.75
CA GLU A 49 13.93 -6.79 -10.00
C GLU A 49 13.48 -6.21 -8.65
N GLU A 50 14.39 -5.52 -7.95
CA GLU A 50 14.07 -4.82 -6.70
C GLU A 50 13.09 -3.68 -6.96
N VAL A 51 13.28 -2.91 -8.03
CA VAL A 51 12.36 -1.85 -8.44
C VAL A 51 10.96 -2.41 -8.71
N LEU A 52 10.86 -3.56 -9.40
CA LEU A 52 9.57 -4.25 -9.61
C LEU A 52 8.94 -4.69 -8.29
N GLN A 53 9.75 -5.18 -7.34
CA GLN A 53 9.27 -5.55 -6.01
C GLN A 53 8.69 -4.33 -5.28
N TYR A 54 9.36 -3.18 -5.31
CA TYR A 54 8.85 -1.95 -4.71
C TYR A 54 7.60 -1.41 -5.41
N ALA A 55 7.53 -1.48 -6.74
CA ALA A 55 6.32 -1.14 -7.50
C ALA A 55 5.13 -2.03 -7.08
N THR A 56 5.38 -3.33 -6.91
CA THR A 56 4.37 -4.30 -6.44
C THR A 56 3.93 -4.01 -5.00
N ARG A 57 4.87 -3.64 -4.11
CA ARG A 57 4.55 -3.21 -2.74
C ARG A 57 3.66 -1.97 -2.72
N LEU A 58 3.98 -0.96 -3.54
CA LEU A 58 3.15 0.25 -3.66
C LEU A 58 1.74 -0.10 -4.15
N ARG A 59 1.62 -0.94 -5.18
CA ARG A 59 0.35 -1.44 -5.72
C ARG A 59 -0.49 -2.16 -4.66
N ASN A 60 0.12 -3.01 -3.84
CA ASN A 60 -0.59 -3.80 -2.84
C ASN A 60 -0.91 -3.02 -1.55
N SER A 61 -0.39 -1.81 -1.41
CA SER A 61 -0.59 -1.02 -0.19
C SER A 61 -1.89 -0.20 -0.23
N LEU A 62 -2.43 0.10 0.96
CA LEU A 62 -3.70 0.81 1.11
C LEU A 62 -3.59 2.35 1.08
N GLY A 63 -2.38 2.91 1.03
CA GLY A 63 -2.17 4.35 1.21
C GLY A 63 -2.38 4.86 2.65
N ARG A 64 -2.60 4.00 3.64
CA ARG A 64 -2.67 4.45 5.05
C ARG A 64 -1.28 4.82 5.55
N LYS A 65 -1.14 5.80 6.43
CA LYS A 65 0.14 6.08 7.12
C LYS A 65 0.59 4.83 7.87
N VAL A 66 1.89 4.50 7.80
CA VAL A 66 2.45 3.38 8.57
C VAL A 66 2.46 3.81 10.04
N VAL A 67 1.64 3.15 10.85
CA VAL A 67 1.53 3.37 12.29
C VAL A 67 1.60 2.04 13.01
N LYS A 68 2.10 2.04 14.25
CA LYS A 68 2.15 0.84 15.08
C LYS A 68 0.72 0.32 15.31
N LEU A 69 0.51 -0.96 15.00
CA LEU A 69 -0.77 -1.62 15.22
C LEU A 69 -1.00 -1.81 16.73
N LYS A 70 -2.14 -1.34 17.24
CA LYS A 70 -2.52 -1.51 18.66
C LYS A 70 -3.08 -2.90 18.94
N THR A 71 -3.99 -3.39 18.08
CA THR A 71 -4.63 -4.70 18.21
C THR A 71 -4.65 -5.41 16.86
N ARG A 72 -4.49 -6.75 16.86
CA ARG A 72 -4.51 -7.56 15.63
C ARG A 72 -5.92 -7.84 15.11
N HIS A 73 -6.90 -7.83 16.02
CA HIS A 73 -8.30 -8.07 15.71
C HIS A 73 -9.12 -6.81 15.96
N VAL A 74 -9.95 -6.44 14.99
CA VAL A 74 -10.87 -5.30 15.08
C VAL A 74 -12.26 -5.81 14.73
N THR A 75 -13.17 -5.80 15.70
CA THR A 75 -14.59 -6.13 15.49
C THR A 75 -15.45 -4.95 15.96
N LYS A 76 -16.54 -4.71 15.23
CA LYS A 76 -17.59 -3.77 15.66
C LYS A 76 -18.62 -4.43 16.58
N HIS A 77 -18.72 -5.76 16.55
CA HIS A 77 -19.69 -6.54 17.31
C HIS A 77 -18.92 -7.62 18.10
N PRO A 78 -18.47 -7.30 19.32
CA PRO A 78 -17.59 -8.20 20.09
C PRO A 78 -18.33 -9.38 20.74
N SER A 79 -19.64 -9.31 20.96
CA SER A 79 -20.42 -10.39 21.55
C SER A 79 -21.81 -10.49 20.89
N VAL A 80 -22.34 -11.71 20.86
CA VAL A 80 -23.69 -12.04 20.37
C VAL A 80 -24.68 -12.20 21.53
N GLN A 81 -24.24 -12.75 22.66
CA GLN A 81 -25.09 -13.07 23.82
C GLN A 81 -25.12 -11.96 24.87
N GLY A 82 -24.59 -10.79 24.55
CA GLY A 82 -24.33 -9.72 25.51
C GLY A 82 -22.93 -9.81 26.10
N THR A 83 -22.43 -8.68 26.57
CA THR A 83 -21.18 -8.61 27.34
C THR A 83 -21.49 -8.82 28.81
N TRP A 84 -20.52 -9.32 29.57
CA TRP A 84 -20.69 -9.51 31.00
C TRP A 84 -21.10 -8.21 31.72
N THR A 85 -22.08 -8.32 32.63
CA THR A 85 -22.60 -7.23 33.48
C THR A 85 -22.95 -7.79 34.87
N THR A 86 -22.83 -6.96 35.91
CA THR A 86 -23.13 -7.30 37.31
C THR A 86 -24.63 -7.50 37.57
N ASP A 87 -25.50 -6.96 36.70
CA ASP A 87 -26.95 -6.98 36.92
C ASP A 87 -27.61 -8.34 36.65
N VAL A 88 -26.88 -9.27 36.04
CA VAL A 88 -27.39 -10.61 35.71
C VAL A 88 -27.26 -11.50 36.95
N LYS A 89 -28.40 -11.79 37.58
CA LYS A 89 -28.52 -12.85 38.60
C LYS A 89 -28.84 -14.17 37.90
N PHE A 90 -28.07 -15.20 38.23
CA PHE A 90 -28.29 -16.59 37.82
C PHE A 90 -29.34 -17.27 38.72
#